data_AF-A0A918XQE7-F1
#
_entry.id   AF-A0A918XQE7-F1
#
_cell.length_a   1.000
_cell.length_b   1.000
_cell.length_c   1.000
_cell.angle_alpha   90.00
_cell.angle_beta   90.00
_cell.angle_gamma   90.00
#
_symmetry.space_group_name_H-M   'P 1'
#
loop_
_entity.id
_entity.type
_entity.pdbx_description
1 polymer ?
#
loop_
_entity_poly.entity_id
_entity_poly.type
_entity_poly.pdbx_seq_one_letter_code
_entity_poly.pdbx_strand_id
1 'polypeptide(L)'
;MTEVTTERVRTLIDAYGADPERWPADEREAARRLVDADPALAAELAEAAAFDALLDALPAEAPRPALRVALNAIPDRARLRWSDRLATLWPFGAPWGPAAGLVAAALFGVVIGVTVPDPAAVTDAASSGTATTTVAYDPVAAVAAMASGAGDLEYLQ
;
A
#
# COMPACT_ATOMS: atom_id res chain seq x y z
N MET A 1 -12.93 2.85 -0.80
CA MET A 1 -13.81 1.67 -0.84
C MET A 1 -13.19 0.69 -1.81
N THR A 2 -12.59 -0.38 -1.31
CA THR A 2 -12.05 -1.44 -2.15
C THR A 2 -13.25 -2.21 -2.71
N GLU A 3 -13.40 -2.21 -4.03
CA GLU A 3 -14.46 -2.96 -4.70
C GLU A 3 -14.09 -4.44 -4.69
N VAL A 4 -14.87 -5.26 -3.99
CA VAL A 4 -14.68 -6.71 -3.91
C VAL A 4 -15.73 -7.35 -4.82
N THR A 5 -15.28 -8.22 -5.73
CA THR A 5 -16.14 -8.96 -6.65
C THR A 5 -16.43 -10.36 -6.12
N THR A 6 -17.47 -11.03 -6.64
CA THR A 6 -17.83 -12.43 -6.29
C THR A 6 -16.64 -13.38 -6.45
N GLU A 7 -15.88 -13.25 -7.54
CA GLU A 7 -14.70 -14.08 -7.80
C GLU A 7 -13.57 -13.84 -6.78
N ARG A 8 -13.43 -12.58 -6.34
CA ARG A 8 -12.47 -12.24 -5.29
C ARG A 8 -12.87 -12.87 -3.96
N VAL A 9 -14.15 -12.87 -3.62
CA VAL A 9 -14.66 -13.56 -2.43
C VAL A 9 -14.35 -15.05 -2.47
N ARG A 10 -14.55 -15.74 -3.60
CA ARG A 10 -14.17 -17.15 -3.74
C ARG A 10 -12.68 -17.38 -3.50
N THR A 11 -11.84 -16.53 -4.08
CA THR A 11 -10.39 -16.59 -3.85
C THR A 11 -10.05 -16.41 -2.37
N LEU A 12 -10.79 -15.56 -1.64
CA LEU A 12 -10.59 -15.38 -0.20
C LEU A 12 -11.03 -16.61 0.59
N ILE A 13 -12.16 -17.23 0.23
CA ILE A 13 -12.64 -18.47 0.85
C ILE A 13 -11.63 -19.60 0.62
N ASP A 14 -11.14 -19.77 -0.61
CA ASP A 14 -10.16 -20.81 -0.96
C ASP A 14 -8.81 -20.62 -0.26
N ALA A 15 -8.34 -19.37 -0.11
CA ALA A 15 -7.03 -19.07 0.45
C ALA A 15 -7.01 -19.00 1.98
N TYR A 16 -8.08 -18.50 2.60
CA TYR A 16 -8.13 -18.20 4.04
C TYR A 16 -9.14 -19.04 4.83
N GLY A 17 -10.00 -19.80 4.14
CA GLY A 17 -11.07 -20.58 4.74
C GLY A 17 -12.31 -19.74 5.08
N ALA A 18 -13.22 -20.34 5.84
CA ALA A 18 -14.53 -19.75 6.10
C ALA A 18 -14.54 -18.66 7.18
N ASP A 19 -13.42 -18.45 7.87
CA ASP A 19 -13.29 -17.49 8.96
C ASP A 19 -13.00 -16.07 8.44
N PRO A 20 -13.96 -15.12 8.54
CA PRO A 20 -13.79 -13.76 8.03
C PRO A 20 -12.70 -12.98 8.78
N GLU A 21 -12.33 -13.38 10.00
CA GLU A 21 -11.25 -12.74 10.76
C GLU A 21 -9.87 -13.00 10.16
N ARG A 22 -9.74 -14.03 9.32
CA ARG A 22 -8.49 -14.35 8.60
C ARG A 22 -8.35 -13.58 7.30
N TRP A 23 -9.43 -12.99 6.81
CA TRP A 23 -9.42 -12.23 5.55
C TRP A 23 -8.70 -10.89 5.71
N PRO A 24 -8.07 -10.38 4.63
CA PRO A 24 -7.44 -9.05 4.62
C PRO A 24 -8.41 -7.96 5.10
N ALA A 25 -7.94 -7.12 6.02
CA ALA A 25 -8.79 -6.10 6.68
C ALA A 25 -9.45 -5.12 5.68
N ASP A 26 -8.74 -4.79 4.59
CA ASP A 26 -9.21 -3.87 3.56
C ASP A 26 -10.38 -4.42 2.73
N GLU A 27 -10.54 -5.74 2.70
CA GLU A 27 -11.52 -6.44 1.85
C GLU A 27 -12.60 -7.16 2.67
N ARG A 28 -12.36 -7.43 3.96
CA ARG A 28 -13.26 -8.20 4.84
C ARG A 28 -14.70 -7.69 4.85
N GLU A 29 -14.88 -6.40 5.10
CA GLU A 29 -16.22 -5.81 5.23
C GLU A 29 -16.98 -5.80 3.90
N ALA A 30 -16.26 -5.62 2.79
CA ALA A 30 -16.84 -5.65 1.45
C ALA A 30 -17.19 -7.09 1.03
N ALA A 31 -16.31 -8.05 1.31
CA ALA A 31 -16.56 -9.47 1.06
C ALA A 31 -17.75 -9.99 1.86
N ARG A 32 -17.85 -9.63 3.16
CA ARG A 32 -18.97 -10.02 4.02
C ARG A 32 -20.31 -9.51 3.49
N ARG A 33 -20.39 -8.23 3.11
CA ARG A 33 -21.59 -7.65 2.49
C ARG A 33 -22.00 -8.37 1.21
N LEU A 34 -21.02 -8.84 0.43
CA LEU A 34 -21.29 -9.56 -0.81
C LEU A 34 -21.78 -10.98 -0.54
N VAL A 35 -21.20 -11.69 0.44
CA VAL A 35 -21.69 -13.00 0.90
C VAL A 35 -23.12 -12.89 1.45
N ASP A 36 -23.42 -11.87 2.25
CA ASP A 36 -24.75 -11.66 2.81
C ASP A 36 -25.81 -11.35 1.71
N ALA A 37 -25.37 -10.80 0.57
CA ALA A 37 -26.22 -10.48 -0.57
C ALA A 37 -26.39 -11.64 -1.56
N ASP A 38 -25.44 -12.58 -1.63
CA ASP A 38 -25.44 -13.70 -2.57
C ASP A 38 -25.59 -15.06 -1.83
N PRO A 39 -26.76 -15.71 -1.93
CA PRO A 39 -26.99 -16.98 -1.25
C PRO A 39 -26.12 -18.13 -1.79
N ALA A 40 -25.60 -18.04 -3.03
CA ALA A 40 -24.69 -19.06 -3.56
C ALA A 40 -23.33 -19.00 -2.86
N LEU A 41 -22.78 -17.80 -2.68
CA LEU A 41 -21.55 -17.60 -1.91
C LEU A 41 -21.73 -17.95 -0.43
N ALA A 42 -22.89 -17.64 0.15
CA ALA A 42 -23.18 -18.05 1.52
C ALA A 42 -23.18 -19.58 1.68
N ALA A 43 -23.66 -20.32 0.67
CA ALA A 43 -23.61 -21.78 0.66
C ALA A 43 -22.18 -22.31 0.52
N GLU A 44 -21.37 -21.74 -0.39
CA GLU A 44 -19.95 -22.07 -0.55
C GLU A 44 -19.16 -21.82 0.75
N LEU A 45 -19.42 -20.69 1.43
CA LEU A 45 -18.81 -20.37 2.72
C LEU A 45 -19.22 -21.36 3.83
N ALA A 46 -20.50 -21.75 3.85
CA ALA A 46 -21.01 -22.72 4.83
C ALA A 46 -20.41 -24.12 4.63
N GLU A 47 -20.16 -24.53 3.39
CA GLU A 47 -19.45 -25.77 3.08
C GLU A 47 -18.00 -25.72 3.58
N ALA A 48 -17.28 -24.63 3.30
CA ALA A 48 -15.94 -24.42 3.84
C ALA A 48 -15.92 -24.42 5.37
N ALA A 49 -16.93 -23.80 6.02
CA ALA A 49 -17.05 -23.78 7.48
C ALA A 49 -17.30 -25.17 8.07
N ALA A 50 -18.11 -26.00 7.39
CA ALA A 50 -18.34 -27.37 7.80
C ALA A 50 -17.06 -28.21 7.69
N PHE A 51 -16.25 -28.00 6.65
CA PHE A 51 -14.96 -28.65 6.49
C PHE A 51 -13.98 -28.22 7.59
N ASP A 52 -13.87 -26.91 7.87
CA ASP A 52 -13.04 -26.37 8.95
C ASP A 52 -13.45 -26.97 10.31
N ALA A 53 -14.75 -27.10 10.58
CA ALA A 53 -15.25 -27.73 11.79
C ALA A 53 -14.88 -29.23 11.90
N LEU A 54 -14.84 -29.96 10.77
CA LEU A 54 -14.35 -31.35 10.75
C LEU A 54 -12.86 -31.43 11.07
N LEU A 55 -12.06 -30.47 10.59
CA LEU A 55 -10.63 -30.40 10.90
C LEU A 55 -10.39 -30.06 12.37
N ASP A 56 -11.15 -29.11 12.93
CA ASP A 56 -11.05 -28.71 14.34
C ASP A 56 -11.52 -29.81 15.30
N ALA A 57 -12.37 -30.74 14.83
CA ALA A 57 -12.80 -31.90 15.60
C ALA A 57 -11.70 -32.97 15.77
N LEU A 58 -10.60 -32.87 15.03
CA LEU A 58 -9.48 -33.79 15.20
C LEU A 58 -8.82 -33.56 16.56
N PRO A 59 -8.49 -34.63 17.32
CA PRO A 59 -7.86 -34.50 18.62
C PRO A 59 -6.52 -33.77 18.49
N ALA A 60 -6.47 -32.55 19.02
CA ALA A 60 -5.23 -31.80 19.08
C ALA A 60 -4.30 -32.46 20.10
N GLU A 61 -3.14 -32.95 19.63
CA GLU A 61 -2.10 -33.50 20.48
C GLU A 61 -1.70 -32.45 21.53
N ALA A 62 -1.75 -32.82 22.81
CA ALA A 62 -1.47 -31.89 23.90
C ALA A 62 -0.04 -31.32 23.75
N PRO A 63 0.14 -29.99 23.88
CA PRO A 63 1.44 -29.37 23.69
C PRO A 63 2.44 -29.93 24.70
N ARG A 64 3.51 -30.55 24.17
CA ARG A 64 4.55 -31.18 25.00
C ARG A 64 5.13 -30.14 25.97
N PRO A 65 5.38 -30.48 27.25
CA PRO A 65 5.89 -29.53 28.25
C PRO A 65 7.18 -28.80 27.81
N ALA A 66 8.03 -29.48 27.04
CA ALA A 66 9.25 -28.90 26.45
C ALA A 66 8.97 -27.71 25.51
N LEU A 67 7.85 -27.72 24.78
CA LEU A 67 7.46 -26.61 23.90
C LEU A 67 7.05 -25.37 24.70
N ARG A 68 6.40 -25.56 25.86
CA ARG A 68 6.01 -24.45 26.76
C ARG A 68 7.22 -23.74 27.35
N VAL A 69 8.24 -24.51 27.74
CA VAL A 69 9.52 -23.96 28.22
C VAL A 69 10.26 -23.23 27.10
N ALA A 70 10.28 -23.80 25.89
CA ALA A 70 10.90 -23.15 24.74
C ALA A 70 10.20 -21.84 24.34
N LEU A 71 8.86 -21.78 24.40
CA LEU A 71 8.09 -20.57 24.08
C LEU A 71 8.37 -19.44 25.08
N ASN A 72 8.45 -19.76 26.38
CA ASN A 72 8.79 -18.79 27.43
C ASN A 72 10.24 -18.30 27.34
N ALA A 73 11.12 -19.05 26.68
CA ALA A 73 12.50 -18.66 26.45
C ALA A 73 12.68 -17.76 25.21
N ILE A 74 11.63 -17.59 24.37
CA ILE A 74 11.69 -16.67 23.24
C ILE A 74 11.53 -15.24 23.79
N PRO A 75 12.57 -14.38 23.69
CA PRO A 75 12.43 -12.99 24.11
C PRO A 75 11.39 -12.30 23.23
N ASP A 76 10.53 -11.51 23.86
CA ASP A 76 9.39 -10.82 23.27
C ASP A 76 9.87 -9.80 22.21
N ARG A 77 10.05 -10.26 20.96
CA ARG A 77 10.69 -9.49 19.88
C ARG A 77 9.92 -8.21 19.52
N ALA A 78 8.65 -8.13 19.89
CA ALA A 78 7.77 -7.01 19.58
C ALA A 78 8.09 -5.72 20.35
N ARG A 79 8.76 -5.79 21.51
CA ARG A 79 8.94 -4.61 22.39
C ARG A 79 10.31 -3.94 22.32
N LEU A 80 11.27 -4.50 21.60
CA LEU A 80 12.70 -4.18 21.79
C LEU A 80 13.38 -3.30 20.72
N ARG A 81 12.68 -2.59 19.82
CA ARG A 81 13.42 -2.01 18.65
C ARG A 81 13.20 -0.56 18.27
N TRP A 82 12.19 0.13 18.80
CA TRP A 82 12.01 1.55 18.47
C TRP A 82 12.58 2.47 19.55
N SER A 83 12.24 2.24 20.82
CA SER A 83 12.79 2.97 21.95
C SER A 83 14.31 2.80 22.08
N ASP A 84 14.80 1.56 21.92
CA ASP A 84 16.22 1.26 22.10
C ASP A 84 17.06 1.82 20.95
N ARG A 85 16.51 1.90 19.73
CA ARG A 85 17.20 2.55 18.60
C ARG A 85 17.23 4.06 18.75
N LEU A 86 16.15 4.68 19.22
CA LEU A 86 16.13 6.12 19.53
C LEU A 86 17.10 6.45 20.68
N ALA A 87 17.18 5.60 21.71
CA ALA A 87 18.11 5.78 22.82
C ALA A 87 19.58 5.58 22.40
N THR A 88 19.86 4.63 21.49
CA THR A 88 21.21 4.40 20.97
C THR A 88 21.68 5.55 20.06
N LEU A 89 20.76 6.17 19.32
CA LEU A 89 21.05 7.30 18.43
C LEU A 89 21.13 8.66 19.16
N TRP A 90 20.70 8.77 20.43
CA TRP A 90 20.57 10.07 21.09
C TRP A 90 21.02 10.07 22.56
N PRO A 91 22.34 10.08 22.83
CA PRO A 91 22.89 10.11 24.19
C PRO A 91 22.88 11.49 24.87
N PHE A 92 22.23 12.51 24.29
CA PHE A 92 22.17 13.87 24.85
C PHE A 92 20.72 14.25 25.19
N GLY A 93 20.39 14.26 26.48
CA GLY A 93 19.03 14.39 27.01
C GLY A 93 18.16 15.51 26.42
N ALA A 94 16.84 15.22 26.43
CA ALA A 94 15.67 16.00 26.00
C ALA A 94 15.31 15.93 24.49
N PRO A 95 14.21 15.22 24.12
CA PRO A 95 13.75 15.04 22.73
C PRO A 95 13.14 16.31 22.09
N TRP A 96 13.27 17.47 22.74
CA TRP A 96 12.67 18.73 22.29
C TRP A 96 13.45 19.39 21.14
N GLY A 97 14.74 19.07 20.95
CA GLY A 97 15.57 19.58 19.85
C GLY A 97 15.02 19.26 18.44
N PRO A 98 14.82 17.98 18.08
CA PRO A 98 14.29 17.64 16.75
C PRO A 98 12.82 18.01 16.58
N ALA A 99 12.03 17.99 17.66
CA ALA A 99 10.64 18.45 17.64
C ALA A 99 10.56 19.95 17.31
N ALA A 100 11.45 20.78 17.88
CA ALA A 100 11.54 22.19 17.55
C ALA A 100 11.95 22.42 16.08
N GLY A 101 12.86 21.61 15.54
CA GLY A 101 13.24 21.66 14.13
C GLY A 101 12.08 21.35 13.18
N LEU A 102 11.28 20.32 13.46
CA LEU A 102 10.09 19.99 12.68
C LEU A 102 9.00 21.08 12.79
N VAL A 103 8.78 21.62 13.99
CA VAL A 103 7.83 22.73 14.17
C VAL A 103 8.30 23.98 13.41
N ALA A 104 9.60 24.30 13.46
CA ALA A 104 10.15 25.41 12.69
C ALA A 104 10.00 25.21 11.17
N ALA A 105 10.27 24.01 10.65
CA ALA A 105 10.07 23.67 9.24
C ALA A 105 8.59 23.73 8.84
N ALA A 106 7.67 23.26 9.69
CA ALA A 106 6.23 23.34 9.47
C ALA A 106 5.74 24.79 9.43
N LEU A 107 6.20 25.63 10.36
CA LEU A 107 5.89 27.07 10.36
C LEU A 107 6.45 27.77 9.11
N PHE A 108 7.67 27.44 8.71
CA PHE A 108 8.27 27.97 7.47
C PHE A 108 7.48 27.55 6.23
N GLY A 109 7.06 26.29 6.15
CA GLY A 109 6.22 25.76 5.07
C GLY A 109 4.84 26.43 5.00
N VAL A 110 4.21 26.69 6.14
CA VAL A 110 2.93 27.41 6.20
C VAL A 110 3.08 28.86 5.75
N VAL A 111 4.13 29.57 6.19
CA VAL A 111 4.40 30.95 5.77
C VAL A 111 4.62 31.03 4.25
N ILE A 112 5.43 30.11 3.70
CA ILE A 112 5.66 30.05 2.24
C ILE A 112 4.35 29.75 1.50
N GLY A 113 3.55 28.80 2.00
CA GLY A 113 2.28 28.42 1.37
C GLY A 113 1.23 29.54 1.33
N VAL A 114 1.18 30.41 2.34
CA VAL A 114 0.23 31.54 2.38
C VAL A 114 0.68 32.71 1.48
N THR A 115 1.95 32.76 1.10
CA THR A 115 2.48 33.78 0.16
C THR A 115 2.38 33.39 -1.31
N VAL A 116 1.99 32.15 -1.63
CA VAL A 116 1.71 31.73 -3.01
C VAL A 116 0.34 32.26 -3.41
N PRO A 117 0.24 33.22 -4.35
CA PRO A 117 -1.05 33.66 -4.85
C PRO A 117 -1.72 32.51 -5.60
N ASP A 118 -3.05 32.48 -5.55
CA ASP A 118 -3.91 31.53 -6.25
C ASP A 118 -3.41 31.21 -7.67
N PRO A 119 -3.15 29.94 -8.03
CA PRO A 119 -2.78 29.59 -9.41
C PRO A 119 -3.84 30.00 -10.43
N ALA A 120 -5.10 30.25 -10.03
CA ALA A 120 -6.13 30.82 -10.90
C ALA A 120 -5.76 32.21 -11.43
N ALA A 121 -5.04 33.04 -10.66
CA ALA A 121 -4.58 34.35 -11.13
C ALA A 121 -3.41 34.24 -12.13
N VAL A 122 -2.59 33.17 -12.02
CA VAL A 122 -1.48 32.90 -12.94
C VAL A 122 -1.99 32.32 -14.28
N THR A 123 -3.15 31.64 -14.26
CA THR A 123 -3.74 31.07 -15.48
C THR A 123 -4.40 32.15 -16.36
N ASP A 124 -4.95 33.21 -15.75
CA ASP A 124 -5.45 34.38 -16.49
C ASP A 124 -4.32 35.23 -17.08
N ALA A 125 -3.19 35.36 -16.37
CA ALA A 125 -2.02 36.07 -16.87
C ALA A 125 -1.31 35.31 -18.02
N ALA A 126 -1.34 33.97 -18.01
CA ALA A 126 -0.75 33.14 -19.06
C ALA A 126 -1.56 33.13 -20.37
N SER A 127 -2.81 33.59 -20.35
CA SER A 127 -3.68 33.68 -21.53
C SER A 127 -3.44 34.94 -22.39
N SER A 128 -2.61 35.88 -21.91
CA SER A 128 -2.25 37.09 -22.64
C SER A 128 -0.82 37.02 -23.17
N GLY A 129 -0.62 36.17 -24.18
CA GLY A 129 0.49 36.27 -25.13
C GLY A 129 1.87 35.86 -24.60
N THR A 130 2.34 34.68 -25.01
CA THR A 130 3.69 34.47 -25.58
C THR A 130 3.71 33.09 -26.23
N ALA A 131 3.90 33.06 -27.55
CA ALA A 131 3.98 31.84 -28.34
C ALA A 131 5.16 30.96 -27.86
N THR A 132 4.85 29.81 -27.27
CA THR A 132 5.82 28.73 -27.12
C THR A 132 5.47 27.68 -28.16
N THR A 133 6.22 27.66 -29.26
CA THR A 133 6.15 26.58 -30.25
C THR A 133 6.70 25.31 -29.60
N THR A 134 5.83 24.52 -28.99
CA THR A 134 6.16 23.15 -28.61
C THR A 134 6.11 22.31 -29.89
N VAL A 135 7.28 22.04 -30.48
CA VAL A 135 7.37 21.03 -31.54
C VAL A 135 7.01 19.69 -30.89
N ALA A 136 5.84 19.17 -31.24
CA ALA A 136 5.38 17.87 -30.81
C ALA A 136 6.32 16.81 -31.40
N TYR A 137 7.16 16.22 -30.56
CA TYR A 137 7.92 15.02 -30.92
C TYR A 137 6.93 13.86 -31.10
N ASP A 138 6.79 13.37 -32.33
CA ASP A 138 6.00 12.18 -32.63
C ASP A 138 6.92 10.94 -32.57
N PRO A 139 6.86 10.16 -31.46
CA PRO A 139 7.68 8.97 -31.32
C PRO A 139 7.30 7.88 -32.33
N VAL A 140 6.07 7.90 -32.87
CA VAL A 140 5.57 6.87 -33.79
C VAL A 140 6.19 7.03 -35.17
N ALA A 141 6.33 8.29 -35.64
CA ALA A 141 7.04 8.59 -36.88
C ALA A 141 8.54 8.23 -36.77
N ALA A 142 9.16 8.49 -35.62
CA ALA A 142 10.56 8.16 -35.37
C ALA A 142 10.82 6.64 -35.40
N VAL A 143 9.92 5.85 -34.79
CA VAL A 143 10.03 4.38 -34.77
C VAL A 143 9.72 3.79 -36.15
N ALA A 144 8.79 4.36 -36.91
CA ALA A 144 8.50 3.94 -38.28
C ALA A 144 9.69 4.15 -39.22
N ALA A 145 10.39 5.28 -39.11
CA ALA A 145 11.61 5.55 -39.88
C ALA A 145 12.75 4.58 -39.52
N MET A 146 12.87 4.20 -38.24
CA MET A 146 13.89 3.26 -37.77
C MET A 146 13.60 1.82 -38.19
N ALA A 147 12.33 1.46 -38.36
CA ALA A 147 11.89 0.14 -38.82
C ALA A 147 11.99 -0.03 -40.35
N SER A 148 11.93 1.06 -41.13
CA SER A 148 11.87 0.99 -42.60
C SER A 148 13.21 0.80 -43.30
N GLY A 149 14.35 0.71 -42.60
CA GLY A 149 15.63 0.32 -43.21
C GLY A 149 16.04 1.15 -44.43
N ALA A 150 15.78 2.46 -44.40
CA ALA A 150 16.46 3.46 -45.23
C ALA A 150 17.36 4.22 -44.24
N GLY A 151 18.63 3.85 -44.06
CA GLY A 151 19.71 4.11 -45.01
C GLY A 151 19.85 5.62 -45.18
N ASP A 152 20.97 6.29 -44.94
CA ASP A 152 22.32 5.93 -44.56
C ASP A 152 23.07 7.28 -44.42
N LEU A 153 24.07 7.35 -43.55
CA LEU A 153 25.29 8.17 -43.68
C LEU A 153 25.19 9.70 -43.93
N GLU A 154 25.21 10.49 -42.84
CA GLU A 154 25.93 11.78 -42.80
C GLU A 154 26.72 11.89 -41.48
N TYR A 155 27.70 11.00 -41.32
CA TYR A 155 28.87 11.24 -40.48
C TYR A 155 30.02 11.60 -41.43
N LEU A 156 30.24 12.89 -41.66
CA LEU A 156 31.53 13.55 -41.99
C LEU A 156 31.27 14.95 -42.58
N GLN A 157 31.24 15.98 -41.72
CA GLN A 157 32.16 17.13 -41.76
C GLN A 157 32.03 17.99 -40.51
#